data_AF-A0A542AYA2-F1
#
_entry.id   AF-A0A542AYA2-F1
#
_cell.length_a   1.000
_cell.length_b   1.000
_cell.length_c   1.000
_cell.angle_alpha   90.00
_cell.angle_beta   90.00
_cell.angle_gamma   90.00
#
_symmetry.space_group_name_H-M   'P 1'
#
loop_
_entity.id
_entity.type
_entity.pdbx_description
1 polymer ?
#
loop_
_entity_poly.entity_id
_entity_poly.type
_entity_poly.pdbx_seq_one_letter_code
_entity_poly.pdbx_strand_id
1 'polypeptide(L)'
;MHHKFYMSLLLAVTVLFSSCTADDSTPSIDYSIKSNDHLKILSQYDNGWIKEAKHIYSEDQPIHEVKYHENGFIKSAKVYNFYEDRELYMEVRRDEQNRPLWSRYYTPEGDVWFETAYENGLVSEKIVYSALGTSKHTYTDGEITSTEFISSNGRDKSMTTYDLETGVKTVKITENSEMILEQQFNGQDDFGSGILTSNHAPKANPFNEPQNGYLAIGTSINHSPIWQFNANPQDDVIAYRKYAGLHPPSSKFAVQHAVNFEMYQSIIEQYPYSEDQVLIVGYKEYEGRAGLIDLSRDERLAIDAERLENPELFSLKYGDQYINEIHYGKNLVVVGALRNMPTHVTAINQVNEIAKKRMNDILSGSNLVSDHEMEILDKVWFEVKLFSTFKNQRNGIVLKSFNDYETATQEFIDAEPEIIQYEYKKFEHLVQ
;
A
#
# COMPACT_ATOMS: atom_id res chain seq x y z
N MET A 1 -22.23 -79.60 57.26
CA MET A 1 -22.66 -78.51 56.36
C MET A 1 -21.80 -77.30 56.63
N HIS A 2 -20.84 -77.00 55.75
CA HIS A 2 -20.44 -75.62 55.42
C HIS A 2 -19.68 -75.66 54.10
N HIS A 3 -20.34 -75.14 53.07
CA HIS A 3 -19.82 -74.91 51.74
C HIS A 3 -20.06 -73.43 51.45
N LYS A 4 -19.17 -72.84 50.63
CA LYS A 4 -19.22 -71.49 50.05
C LYS A 4 -18.55 -70.37 50.86
N PHE A 5 -17.22 -70.36 50.79
CA PHE A 5 -16.43 -69.15 50.60
C PHE A 5 -15.51 -69.47 49.41
N TYR A 6 -15.42 -68.58 48.42
CA TYR A 6 -14.56 -68.60 47.20
C TYR A 6 -15.27 -68.37 45.86
N MET A 7 -16.39 -67.64 45.84
CA MET A 7 -17.03 -67.25 44.58
C MET A 7 -17.45 -65.77 44.55
N SER A 8 -16.63 -64.91 45.15
CA SER A 8 -16.83 -63.44 45.11
C SER A 8 -15.55 -62.67 44.77
N LEU A 9 -14.38 -63.33 44.76
CA LEU A 9 -13.11 -62.69 44.43
C LEU A 9 -12.72 -62.85 42.94
N LEU A 10 -13.29 -63.83 42.24
CA LEU A 10 -12.99 -64.11 40.83
C LEU A 10 -13.81 -63.27 39.84
N LEU A 11 -14.87 -62.59 40.30
CA LEU A 11 -15.68 -61.69 39.47
C LEU A 11 -15.19 -60.24 39.49
N ALA A 12 -14.32 -59.87 40.43
CA ALA A 12 -13.77 -58.51 40.55
C ALA A 12 -12.51 -58.28 39.69
N VAL A 13 -11.89 -59.34 39.17
CA VAL A 13 -10.65 -59.26 38.36
C VAL A 13 -10.94 -59.26 36.84
N THR A 14 -12.12 -59.71 36.41
CA THR A 14 -12.52 -59.69 34.99
C THR A 14 -13.20 -58.40 34.54
N VAL A 15 -13.51 -57.46 35.45
CA VAL A 15 -14.08 -56.14 35.11
C VAL A 15 -13.02 -55.03 35.03
N LEU A 16 -11.77 -55.32 35.40
CA LEU A 16 -10.64 -54.36 35.32
C LEU A 16 -9.76 -54.52 34.07
N PHE A 17 -10.13 -55.40 33.14
CA PHE A 17 -9.47 -55.57 31.83
C PHE A 17 -10.40 -55.23 30.65
N SER A 18 -11.45 -54.44 30.88
CA SER A 18 -12.24 -53.88 29.79
C SER A 18 -11.69 -52.50 29.43
N SER A 19 -11.02 -52.44 28.28
CA SER A 19 -10.84 -51.22 27.49
C SER A 19 -9.87 -50.15 28.01
N CYS A 20 -8.57 -50.47 28.09
CA CYS A 20 -7.57 -49.50 27.60
C CYS A 20 -7.59 -49.56 26.06
N THR A 21 -8.66 -49.06 25.45
CA THR A 21 -8.48 -48.41 24.15
C THR A 21 -7.67 -47.17 24.47
N ALA A 22 -6.40 -47.17 24.11
CA ALA A 22 -5.72 -45.90 23.89
C ALA A 22 -6.65 -45.14 22.94
N ASP A 23 -7.22 -44.02 23.39
CA ASP A 23 -7.76 -43.06 22.47
C ASP A 23 -6.59 -42.75 21.52
N ASP A 24 -6.67 -43.28 20.30
CA ASP A 24 -5.92 -42.82 19.14
C ASP A 24 -6.44 -41.41 18.76
N SER A 25 -6.69 -40.56 19.77
CA SER A 25 -6.87 -39.14 19.56
C SER A 25 -5.49 -38.65 19.19
N THR A 26 -5.25 -38.53 17.88
CA THR A 26 -4.20 -37.67 17.35
C THR A 26 -4.21 -36.39 18.19
N PRO A 27 -3.07 -36.00 18.80
CA PRO A 27 -3.04 -34.82 19.65
C PRO A 27 -3.68 -33.66 18.90
N SER A 28 -4.62 -32.97 19.54
CA SER A 28 -5.29 -31.84 18.93
C SER A 28 -4.25 -30.80 18.50
N ILE A 29 -4.38 -30.30 17.26
CA ILE A 29 -3.47 -29.29 16.73
C ILE A 29 -3.60 -28.03 17.60
N ASP A 30 -2.47 -27.54 18.11
CA ASP A 30 -2.40 -26.33 18.92
C ASP A 30 -2.49 -25.08 18.04
N TYR A 31 -3.61 -24.36 18.14
CA TYR A 31 -3.86 -23.09 17.44
C TYR A 31 -3.52 -21.86 18.28
N SER A 32 -2.90 -22.02 19.45
CA SER A 32 -2.52 -20.87 20.28
C SER A 32 -1.37 -20.07 19.66
N ILE A 33 -1.41 -18.77 19.95
CA ILE A 33 -0.38 -17.81 19.56
C ILE A 33 0.57 -17.62 20.74
N LYS A 34 1.84 -17.94 20.54
CA LYS A 34 2.91 -17.92 21.55
C LYS A 34 4.10 -17.13 21.02
N SER A 35 4.87 -16.55 21.94
CA SER A 35 6.16 -15.96 21.57
C SER A 35 7.11 -17.05 21.07
N ASN A 36 7.92 -16.71 20.08
CA ASN A 36 9.00 -17.55 19.55
C ASN A 36 10.27 -16.70 19.33
N ASP A 37 11.22 -17.20 18.56
CA ASP A 37 12.50 -16.52 18.31
C ASP A 37 12.35 -15.21 17.50
N HIS A 38 11.29 -15.08 16.72
CA HIS A 38 11.06 -13.95 15.80
C HIS A 38 9.85 -13.08 16.16
N LEU A 39 8.92 -13.60 16.95
CA LEU A 39 7.70 -12.91 17.42
C LEU A 39 7.70 -12.87 18.94
N LYS A 40 7.74 -11.67 19.52
CA LYS A 40 7.59 -11.42 20.95
C LYS A 40 6.22 -10.83 21.22
N ILE A 41 5.34 -11.61 21.83
CA ILE A 41 4.00 -11.17 22.25
C ILE A 41 4.14 -10.45 23.59
N LEU A 42 3.79 -9.17 23.62
CA LEU A 42 3.87 -8.33 24.83
C LEU A 42 2.56 -8.37 25.62
N SER A 43 1.43 -8.46 24.93
CA SER A 43 0.12 -8.68 25.56
C SER A 43 -0.89 -9.28 24.59
N GLN A 44 -1.92 -9.91 25.13
CA GLN A 44 -3.04 -10.50 24.39
C GLN A 44 -4.37 -9.99 24.94
N TYR A 45 -5.41 -10.10 24.13
CA TYR A 45 -6.81 -9.96 24.53
C TYR A 45 -7.33 -11.27 25.16
N ASP A 46 -8.50 -11.21 25.80
CA ASP A 46 -9.12 -12.38 26.45
C ASP A 46 -9.49 -13.48 25.44
N ASN A 47 -9.73 -13.11 24.18
CA ASN A 47 -9.95 -14.04 23.07
C ASN A 47 -8.67 -14.73 22.55
N GLY A 48 -7.51 -14.42 23.11
CA GLY A 48 -6.21 -14.98 22.74
C GLY A 48 -5.50 -14.28 21.58
N TRP A 49 -6.14 -13.30 20.92
CA TRP A 49 -5.50 -12.52 19.86
C TRP A 49 -4.44 -11.58 20.40
N ILE A 50 -3.47 -11.27 19.56
CA ILE A 50 -2.37 -10.37 19.90
C ILE A 50 -2.95 -8.99 20.13
N LYS A 51 -2.59 -8.35 21.25
CA LYS A 51 -2.88 -6.94 21.51
C LYS A 51 -1.69 -6.06 21.17
N GLU A 52 -0.49 -6.52 21.53
CA GLU A 52 0.76 -5.85 21.25
C GLU A 52 1.87 -6.89 21.06
N ALA A 53 2.66 -6.73 19.99
CA ALA A 53 3.78 -7.61 19.68
C ALA A 53 4.93 -6.86 19.02
N LYS A 54 6.12 -7.46 19.08
CA LYS A 54 7.32 -7.06 18.35
C LYS A 54 7.80 -8.22 17.50
N HIS A 55 8.03 -7.96 16.22
CA HIS A 55 8.79 -8.86 15.36
C HIS A 55 10.25 -8.44 15.43
N ILE A 56 11.12 -9.37 15.78
CA ILE A 56 12.54 -9.11 15.99
C ILE A 56 13.41 -9.91 15.01
N TYR A 57 14.56 -9.35 14.68
CA TYR A 57 15.67 -10.07 14.07
C TYR A 57 16.68 -10.50 15.14
N SER A 58 17.90 -10.86 14.73
CA SER A 58 19.02 -11.12 15.63
C SER A 58 19.17 -10.02 16.69
N GLU A 59 19.64 -10.42 17.88
CA GLU A 59 20.00 -9.49 18.98
C GLU A 59 18.83 -8.62 19.49
N ASP A 60 17.59 -9.13 19.44
CA ASP A 60 16.37 -8.45 19.93
C ASP A 60 16.07 -7.11 19.23
N GLN A 61 16.68 -6.85 18.07
CA GLN A 61 16.41 -5.66 17.29
C GLN A 61 15.03 -5.75 16.59
N PRO A 62 14.12 -4.77 16.77
CA PRO A 62 12.80 -4.82 16.16
C PRO A 62 12.86 -4.57 14.65
N ILE A 63 12.13 -5.37 13.89
CA ILE A 63 11.80 -5.12 12.48
C ILE A 63 10.40 -4.53 12.37
N HIS A 64 9.47 -4.98 13.23
CA HIS A 64 8.12 -4.43 13.31
C HIS A 64 7.65 -4.32 14.77
N GLU A 65 6.95 -3.25 15.11
CA GLU A 65 6.22 -3.13 16.38
C GLU A 65 4.75 -2.87 16.07
N VAL A 66 3.85 -3.69 16.62
CA VAL A 66 2.46 -3.71 16.15
C VAL A 66 1.52 -3.77 17.34
N LYS A 67 0.44 -2.99 17.23
CA LYS A 67 -0.71 -3.03 18.12
C LYS A 67 -1.95 -3.32 17.32
N TYR A 68 -2.82 -4.11 17.90
CA TYR A 68 -4.10 -4.50 17.32
C TYR A 68 -5.26 -3.92 18.12
N HIS A 69 -6.40 -3.80 17.46
CA HIS A 69 -7.70 -3.75 18.10
C HIS A 69 -8.19 -5.17 18.39
N GLU A 70 -9.17 -5.33 19.27
CA GLU A 70 -9.66 -6.66 19.68
C GLU A 70 -10.30 -7.45 18.52
N ASN A 71 -10.73 -6.76 17.47
CA ASN A 71 -11.23 -7.34 16.23
C ASN A 71 -10.13 -7.67 15.19
N GLY A 72 -8.85 -7.64 15.58
CA GLY A 72 -7.73 -8.11 14.76
C GLY A 72 -7.25 -7.09 13.73
N PHE A 73 -7.90 -5.92 13.61
CA PHE A 73 -7.36 -4.83 12.78
C PHE A 73 -6.16 -4.17 13.44
N ILE A 74 -5.20 -3.74 12.62
CA ILE A 74 -4.03 -3.01 13.08
C ILE A 74 -4.50 -1.67 13.65
N LYS A 75 -4.16 -1.41 14.90
CA LYS A 75 -4.32 -0.10 15.54
C LYS A 75 -3.17 0.83 15.18
N SER A 76 -1.95 0.29 15.25
CA SER A 76 -0.73 1.00 14.83
C SER A 76 0.36 0.00 14.49
N ALA A 77 1.19 0.35 13.51
CA ALA A 77 2.40 -0.41 13.21
C ALA A 77 3.57 0.53 12.99
N LYS A 78 4.73 0.16 13.54
CA LYS A 78 6.03 0.72 13.20
C LYS A 78 6.80 -0.30 12.39
N VAL A 79 7.37 0.14 11.28
CA VAL A 79 8.20 -0.67 10.40
C VAL A 79 9.59 -0.08 10.42
N TYR A 80 10.54 -0.91 10.82
CA TYR A 80 11.95 -0.57 10.86
C TYR A 80 12.64 -1.11 9.62
N ASN A 81 13.77 -0.49 9.32
CA ASN A 81 14.63 -0.81 8.22
C ASN A 81 15.17 -2.25 8.30
N PHE A 82 15.44 -2.87 7.14
CA PHE A 82 15.99 -4.22 7.07
C PHE A 82 17.49 -4.33 7.36
N TYR A 83 18.26 -3.25 7.23
CA TYR A 83 19.73 -3.25 7.34
C TYR A 83 20.25 -2.74 8.70
N GLU A 84 21.57 -2.69 8.85
CA GLU A 84 22.34 -2.71 10.12
C GLU A 84 21.86 -1.73 11.20
N ASP A 85 21.39 -0.53 10.82
CA ASP A 85 21.05 0.52 11.79
C ASP A 85 19.61 0.47 12.31
N ARG A 86 18.73 -0.38 11.74
CA ARG A 86 17.32 -0.61 12.18
C ARG A 86 16.54 0.67 12.44
N GLU A 87 16.73 1.67 11.59
CA GLU A 87 16.07 2.95 11.74
C GLU A 87 14.57 2.82 11.47
N LEU A 88 13.78 3.61 12.18
CA LEU A 88 12.35 3.66 11.95
C LEU A 88 12.11 4.20 10.53
N TYR A 89 11.31 3.48 9.76
CA TYR A 89 11.13 3.76 8.33
C TYR A 89 9.69 4.19 8.01
N MET A 90 8.70 3.57 8.64
CA MET A 90 7.29 3.89 8.43
C MET A 90 6.49 3.69 9.72
N GLU A 91 5.55 4.60 9.98
CA GLU A 91 4.53 4.45 11.01
C GLU A 91 3.14 4.65 10.43
N VAL A 92 2.20 3.81 10.84
CA VAL A 92 0.79 3.92 10.43
C VAL A 92 -0.13 3.79 11.62
N ARG A 93 -1.29 4.45 11.56
CA ARG A 93 -2.36 4.32 12.56
C ARG A 93 -3.72 4.18 11.90
N ARG A 94 -4.56 3.30 12.46
CA ARG A 94 -5.92 3.03 11.95
C ARG A 94 -6.93 2.91 13.08
N ASP A 95 -8.20 3.07 12.75
CA ASP A 95 -9.31 2.89 13.69
C ASP A 95 -9.81 1.44 13.76
N GLU A 96 -10.81 1.20 14.59
CA GLU A 96 -11.44 -0.11 14.79
C GLU A 96 -12.26 -0.59 13.58
N GLN A 97 -12.46 0.25 12.57
CA GLN A 97 -13.11 -0.10 11.31
C GLN A 97 -12.07 -0.29 10.19
N ASN A 98 -10.79 -0.38 10.56
CA ASN A 98 -9.67 -0.54 9.63
C ASN A 98 -9.48 0.66 8.68
N ARG A 99 -10.00 1.85 9.01
CA ARG A 99 -9.79 3.08 8.24
C ARG A 99 -8.48 3.74 8.65
N PRO A 100 -7.66 4.23 7.70
CA PRO A 100 -6.44 4.95 8.05
C PRO A 100 -6.77 6.25 8.78
N LEU A 101 -5.89 6.64 9.71
CA LEU A 101 -5.98 7.89 10.47
C LEU A 101 -4.81 8.82 10.13
N TRP A 102 -3.59 8.26 10.14
CA TRP A 102 -2.39 8.95 9.65
C TRP A 102 -1.29 7.95 9.33
N SER A 103 -0.34 8.38 8.51
CA SER A 103 0.91 7.69 8.22
C SER A 103 2.10 8.64 8.16
N ARG A 104 3.29 8.13 8.47
CA ARG A 104 4.57 8.86 8.42
C ARG A 104 5.66 7.98 7.85
N TYR A 105 6.52 8.57 7.03
CA TYR A 105 7.66 7.91 6.40
C TYR A 105 8.92 8.68 6.74
N TYR A 106 9.98 7.98 7.10
CA TYR A 106 11.17 8.57 7.71
C TYR A 106 12.42 8.30 6.89
N THR A 107 13.32 9.28 6.86
CA THR A 107 14.69 9.13 6.36
C THR A 107 15.47 8.20 7.28
N PRO A 108 16.61 7.64 6.80
CA PRO A 108 17.55 6.92 7.67
C PRO A 108 17.91 7.72 8.93
N GLU A 109 18.17 9.01 8.79
CA GLU A 109 18.56 9.90 9.90
C GLU A 109 17.43 10.18 10.92
N GLY A 110 16.20 9.74 10.64
CA GLY A 110 15.03 9.90 11.50
C GLY A 110 14.18 11.14 11.23
N ASP A 111 14.50 11.91 10.18
CA ASP A 111 13.66 13.01 9.71
C ASP A 111 12.46 12.47 8.93
N VAL A 112 11.40 13.27 8.74
CA VAL A 112 10.21 12.84 8.01
C VAL A 112 10.35 13.16 6.52
N TRP A 113 10.23 12.14 5.65
CA TRP A 113 10.09 12.35 4.20
C TRP A 113 8.71 12.91 3.86
N PHE A 114 7.66 12.26 4.35
CA PHE A 114 6.29 12.76 4.22
C PHE A 114 5.36 12.16 5.26
N GLU A 115 4.25 12.84 5.48
CA GLU A 115 3.16 12.40 6.34
C GLU A 115 1.82 12.62 5.66
N THR A 116 0.87 11.74 5.96
CA THR A 116 -0.50 11.80 5.42
C THR A 116 -1.49 11.74 6.57
N ALA A 117 -2.44 12.65 6.59
CA ALA A 117 -3.60 12.64 7.48
C ALA A 117 -4.83 12.16 6.71
N TYR A 118 -5.70 11.45 7.42
CA TYR A 118 -6.92 10.90 6.85
C TYR A 118 -8.13 11.31 7.69
N GLU A 119 -9.23 11.61 7.01
CA GLU A 119 -10.53 11.84 7.62
C GLU A 119 -11.53 10.84 7.04
N ASN A 120 -12.22 10.09 7.91
CA ASN A 120 -13.12 9.01 7.51
C ASN A 120 -12.50 7.96 6.57
N GLY A 121 -11.17 7.79 6.61
CA GLY A 121 -10.42 6.87 5.77
C GLY A 121 -10.07 7.40 4.38
N LEU A 122 -10.40 8.66 4.08
CA LEU A 122 -9.99 9.37 2.88
C LEU A 122 -8.86 10.33 3.22
N VAL A 123 -7.95 10.56 2.28
CA VAL A 123 -6.85 11.52 2.48
C VAL A 123 -7.45 12.91 2.70
N SER A 124 -6.99 13.61 3.73
CA SER A 124 -7.37 15.01 4.00
C SER A 124 -6.18 15.96 3.81
N GLU A 125 -4.97 15.50 4.12
CA GLU A 125 -3.74 16.28 3.97
C GLU A 125 -2.55 15.38 3.73
N LYS A 126 -1.62 15.80 2.86
CA LYS A 126 -0.31 15.17 2.71
C LYS A 126 0.78 16.23 2.70
N ILE A 127 1.78 16.08 3.56
CA ILE A 127 2.91 17.01 3.65
C ILE A 127 4.18 16.27 3.26
N VAL A 128 4.92 16.79 2.31
CA VAL A 128 6.17 16.24 1.79
C VAL A 128 7.31 17.23 2.06
N TYR A 129 8.41 16.71 2.59
CA TYR A 129 9.58 17.49 2.98
C TYR A 129 10.77 17.13 2.09
N SER A 130 11.59 18.13 1.75
CA SER A 130 12.81 17.93 0.94
C SER A 130 13.83 19.02 1.25
N ALA A 131 15.05 18.89 0.72
CA ALA A 131 16.06 19.95 0.79
C ALA A 131 15.61 21.26 0.11
N LEU A 132 14.71 21.18 -0.87
CA LEU A 132 14.18 22.35 -1.60
C LEU A 132 13.12 23.11 -0.79
N GLY A 133 12.44 22.45 0.14
CA GLY A 133 11.33 23.02 0.90
C GLY A 133 10.25 22.00 1.27
N THR A 134 9.06 22.51 1.56
CA THR A 134 7.90 21.73 2.00
C THR A 134 6.74 21.89 1.01
N SER A 135 6.11 20.78 0.63
CA SER A 135 4.89 20.74 -0.19
C SER A 135 3.73 20.22 0.65
N LYS A 136 2.67 20.99 0.77
CA LYS A 136 1.42 20.63 1.46
C LYS A 136 0.31 20.45 0.43
N HIS A 137 -0.26 19.26 0.39
CA HIS A 137 -1.37 18.87 -0.47
C HIS A 137 -2.62 18.78 0.42
N THR A 138 -3.67 19.52 0.07
CA THR A 138 -4.93 19.53 0.80
C THR A 138 -6.00 18.85 -0.04
N TYR A 139 -6.84 18.06 0.62
CA TYR A 139 -7.86 17.25 -0.01
C TYR A 139 -9.23 17.52 0.60
N THR A 140 -10.28 17.39 -0.22
CA THR A 140 -11.69 17.37 0.20
C THR A 140 -12.29 16.07 -0.32
N ASP A 141 -12.85 15.25 0.57
CA ASP A 141 -13.43 13.94 0.22
C ASP A 141 -12.46 13.04 -0.56
N GLY A 142 -11.17 13.11 -0.25
CA GLY A 142 -10.11 12.34 -0.91
C GLY A 142 -9.66 12.91 -2.26
N GLU A 143 -10.21 14.04 -2.71
CA GLU A 143 -9.80 14.73 -3.94
C GLU A 143 -8.92 15.93 -3.63
N ILE A 144 -7.81 16.08 -4.36
CA ILE A 144 -6.89 17.20 -4.16
C ILE A 144 -7.57 18.52 -4.54
N THR A 145 -7.56 19.49 -3.61
CA THR A 145 -8.13 20.82 -3.81
C THR A 145 -7.07 21.91 -3.81
N SER A 146 -5.90 21.66 -3.20
CA SER A 146 -4.76 22.56 -3.35
C SER A 146 -3.41 21.90 -3.10
N THR A 147 -2.37 22.49 -3.69
CA THR A 147 -0.97 22.17 -3.43
C THR A 147 -0.23 23.48 -3.13
N GLU A 148 0.33 23.60 -1.93
CA GLU A 148 1.18 24.72 -1.52
C GLU A 148 2.62 24.24 -1.41
N PHE A 149 3.55 24.93 -2.05
CA PHE A 149 4.98 24.75 -1.84
C PHE A 149 5.58 26.00 -1.20
N ILE A 150 6.43 25.78 -0.20
CA ILE A 150 7.23 26.80 0.47
C ILE A 150 8.68 26.35 0.39
N SER A 151 9.51 27.15 -0.29
CA SER A 151 10.95 26.94 -0.37
C SER A 151 11.62 26.90 1.01
N SER A 152 12.76 26.22 1.13
CA SER A 152 13.51 26.10 2.38
C SER A 152 14.02 27.44 2.92
N ASN A 153 14.16 28.45 2.06
CA ASN A 153 14.51 29.83 2.44
C ASN A 153 13.29 30.66 2.91
N GLY A 154 12.06 30.13 2.74
CA GLY A 154 10.78 30.75 3.10
C GLY A 154 10.34 31.93 2.23
N ARG A 155 11.10 32.30 1.20
CA ARG A 155 10.88 33.48 0.34
C ARG A 155 9.99 33.16 -0.84
N ASP A 156 10.14 31.97 -1.38
CA ASP A 156 9.48 31.56 -2.61
C ASP A 156 8.35 30.61 -2.27
N LYS A 157 7.15 30.92 -2.78
CA LYS A 157 5.94 30.15 -2.56
C LYS A 157 5.22 29.94 -3.88
N SER A 158 4.65 28.76 -4.05
CA SER A 158 3.68 28.52 -5.11
C SER A 158 2.47 27.80 -4.58
N MET A 159 1.30 28.24 -5.01
CA MET A 159 0.03 27.63 -4.67
C MET A 159 -0.69 27.26 -5.95
N THR A 160 -1.15 26.03 -6.04
CA THR A 160 -2.08 25.57 -7.07
C THR A 160 -3.40 25.21 -6.39
N THR A 161 -4.52 25.78 -6.85
CA THR A 161 -5.86 25.45 -6.35
C THR A 161 -6.69 24.85 -7.47
N TYR A 162 -7.44 23.79 -7.15
CA TYR A 162 -8.25 23.04 -8.10
C TYR A 162 -9.73 23.28 -7.79
N ASP A 163 -10.47 23.75 -8.79
CA ASP A 163 -11.92 23.77 -8.78
C ASP A 163 -12.41 22.47 -9.43
N LEU A 164 -12.95 21.58 -8.60
CA LEU A 164 -13.44 20.27 -9.02
C LEU A 164 -14.75 20.36 -9.82
N GLU A 165 -15.54 21.42 -9.62
CA GLU A 165 -16.83 21.59 -10.30
C GLU A 165 -16.64 22.11 -11.72
N THR A 166 -15.73 23.07 -11.91
CA THR A 166 -15.48 23.70 -13.21
C THR A 166 -14.33 23.07 -13.98
N GLY A 167 -13.52 22.23 -13.32
CA GLY A 167 -12.31 21.64 -13.90
C GLY A 167 -11.21 22.67 -14.13
N VAL A 168 -11.27 23.83 -13.47
CA VAL A 168 -10.28 24.91 -13.61
C VAL A 168 -9.22 24.78 -12.51
N LYS A 169 -7.95 24.99 -12.86
CA LYS A 169 -6.87 25.16 -11.88
C LYS A 169 -6.29 26.57 -11.94
N THR A 170 -5.95 27.12 -10.78
CA THR A 170 -5.29 28.42 -10.65
C THR A 170 -3.91 28.23 -10.03
N VAL A 171 -2.87 28.74 -10.68
CA VAL A 171 -1.49 28.72 -10.17
C VAL A 171 -1.11 30.14 -9.76
N LYS A 172 -0.59 30.29 -8.55
CA LYS A 172 -0.05 31.54 -7.99
C LYS A 172 1.39 31.34 -7.56
N ILE A 173 2.27 32.27 -7.90
CA ILE A 173 3.68 32.25 -7.47
C ILE A 173 3.99 33.59 -6.80
N THR A 174 4.57 33.49 -5.61
CA THR A 174 5.04 34.63 -4.82
C THR A 174 6.53 34.48 -4.59
N GLU A 175 7.29 35.51 -4.91
CA GLU A 175 8.73 35.61 -4.66
C GLU A 175 8.97 36.85 -3.80
N ASN A 176 9.68 36.70 -2.68
CA ASN A 176 9.96 37.81 -1.76
C ASN A 176 8.72 38.62 -1.32
N SER A 177 7.57 37.93 -1.15
CA SER A 177 6.25 38.53 -0.84
C SER A 177 5.58 39.31 -1.98
N GLU A 178 6.14 39.32 -3.19
CA GLU A 178 5.53 39.89 -4.38
C GLU A 178 4.95 38.79 -5.27
N MET A 179 3.71 38.97 -5.72
CA MET A 179 3.08 38.04 -6.66
C MET A 179 3.65 38.28 -8.06
N ILE A 180 4.33 37.27 -8.59
CA ILE A 180 5.00 37.32 -9.89
C ILE A 180 4.24 36.53 -10.97
N LEU A 181 3.29 35.68 -10.57
CA LEU A 181 2.40 34.96 -11.48
C LEU A 181 1.06 34.67 -10.81
N GLU A 182 -0.03 34.89 -11.55
CA GLU A 182 -1.36 34.33 -11.30
C GLU A 182 -1.98 33.95 -12.64
N GLN A 183 -2.24 32.66 -12.86
CA GLN A 183 -2.75 32.15 -14.12
C GLN A 183 -3.78 31.05 -13.90
N GLN A 184 -4.83 31.07 -14.71
CA GLN A 184 -5.86 30.04 -14.77
C GLN A 184 -5.65 29.13 -15.97
N PHE A 185 -5.90 27.84 -15.77
CA PHE A 185 -5.84 26.82 -16.81
C PHE A 185 -7.14 26.01 -16.78
N ASN A 186 -7.67 25.71 -17.95
CA ASN A 186 -8.80 24.80 -18.09
C ASN A 186 -8.28 23.36 -18.11
N GLY A 187 -8.99 22.48 -17.41
CA GLY A 187 -8.70 21.06 -17.30
C GLY A 187 -7.94 20.71 -16.02
N GLN A 188 -8.43 19.68 -15.32
CA GLN A 188 -7.64 18.95 -14.33
C GLN A 188 -6.81 17.92 -15.09
N ASP A 189 -5.50 18.14 -15.14
CA ASP A 189 -4.55 17.26 -15.83
C ASP A 189 -5.02 16.79 -17.23
N ASP A 190 -5.66 17.69 -17.98
CA ASP A 190 -6.16 17.40 -19.31
C ASP A 190 -5.02 17.34 -20.34
N PHE A 191 -5.07 16.29 -21.13
CA PHE A 191 -4.32 16.06 -22.34
C PHE A 191 -4.04 17.34 -23.14
N GLY A 192 -2.77 17.56 -23.49
CA GLY A 192 -2.38 18.49 -24.55
C GLY A 192 -2.27 19.97 -24.19
N SER A 193 -2.41 20.38 -22.92
CA SER A 193 -2.26 21.78 -22.52
C SER A 193 -0.93 22.03 -21.80
N GLY A 194 0.15 22.19 -22.58
CA GLY A 194 1.34 22.98 -22.22
C GLY A 194 1.97 22.73 -20.85
N ILE A 195 3.02 21.90 -20.83
CA ILE A 195 4.19 21.97 -19.95
C ILE A 195 3.96 22.54 -18.53
N LEU A 196 3.62 21.67 -17.58
CA LEU A 196 3.66 21.99 -16.15
C LEU A 196 4.06 20.75 -15.34
N THR A 197 5.34 20.43 -15.18
CA THR A 197 5.75 19.23 -14.39
C THR A 197 5.71 19.45 -12.90
N SER A 198 5.86 20.71 -12.48
CA SER A 198 5.89 21.10 -11.08
C SER A 198 4.59 20.86 -10.31
N ASN A 199 3.48 20.56 -11.01
CA ASN A 199 2.16 20.33 -10.42
C ASN A 199 1.74 18.86 -10.37
N HIS A 200 2.37 17.97 -11.14
CA HIS A 200 2.10 16.53 -11.04
C HIS A 200 3.03 15.86 -10.03
N ALA A 201 4.17 16.50 -9.72
CA ALA A 201 5.11 16.12 -8.67
C ALA A 201 4.95 17.08 -7.49
N PRO A 202 5.10 16.65 -6.23
CA PRO A 202 5.40 17.60 -5.18
C PRO A 202 6.67 18.39 -5.57
N LYS A 203 6.61 19.73 -5.62
CA LYS A 203 7.83 20.56 -5.78
C LYS A 203 8.87 20.23 -4.70
N ALA A 204 8.41 19.81 -3.53
CA ALA A 204 9.23 19.16 -2.53
C ALA A 204 9.26 17.64 -2.77
N ASN A 205 10.01 17.17 -3.77
CA ASN A 205 10.26 15.73 -3.93
C ASN A 205 11.56 15.36 -3.20
N PRO A 206 11.52 14.55 -2.12
CA PRO A 206 12.73 14.15 -1.40
C PRO A 206 13.55 13.10 -2.15
N PHE A 207 12.99 12.52 -3.22
CA PHE A 207 13.65 11.48 -4.01
C PHE A 207 14.30 12.08 -5.25
N ASN A 208 15.26 11.34 -5.82
CA ASN A 208 15.88 11.71 -7.09
C ASN A 208 14.83 12.10 -8.13
N GLU A 209 15.18 13.09 -8.96
CA GLU A 209 14.35 13.49 -10.08
C GLU A 209 13.93 12.28 -10.94
N PRO A 210 12.70 12.28 -11.47
CA PRO A 210 12.26 11.25 -12.40
C PRO A 210 13.29 11.07 -13.53
N GLN A 211 13.59 9.82 -13.90
CA GLN A 211 14.43 9.60 -15.07
C GLN A 211 13.70 10.03 -16.34
N ASN A 212 14.48 10.49 -17.31
CA ASN A 212 13.99 10.60 -18.67
C ASN A 212 13.51 9.22 -19.16
N GLY A 213 12.31 9.17 -19.72
CA GLY A 213 11.70 7.96 -20.25
C GLY A 213 10.72 7.27 -19.30
N TYR A 214 10.30 6.07 -19.68
CA TYR A 214 9.23 5.32 -19.03
C TYR A 214 9.69 3.90 -18.68
N LEU A 215 8.90 3.18 -17.89
CA LEU A 215 9.09 1.74 -17.67
C LEU A 215 8.18 1.02 -18.64
N ALA A 216 8.72 0.15 -19.49
CA ALA A 216 7.89 -0.63 -20.40
C ALA A 216 6.89 -1.46 -19.61
N ILE A 217 5.59 -1.17 -19.79
CA ILE A 217 4.50 -1.89 -19.14
C ILE A 217 4.05 -2.99 -20.11
N GLY A 218 4.20 -4.24 -19.69
CA GLY A 218 3.54 -5.35 -20.36
C GLY A 218 2.13 -5.54 -19.80
N THR A 219 1.19 -5.94 -20.66
CA THR A 219 -0.09 -6.49 -20.19
C THR A 219 0.17 -7.86 -19.57
N SER A 220 -0.25 -8.04 -18.32
CA SER A 220 -0.06 -9.29 -17.58
C SER A 220 -1.28 -9.61 -16.73
N ILE A 221 -1.68 -10.87 -16.77
CA ILE A 221 -2.78 -11.39 -15.97
C ILE A 221 -2.26 -12.59 -15.19
N ASN A 222 -2.32 -12.52 -13.86
CA ASN A 222 -2.14 -13.69 -13.03
C ASN A 222 -3.52 -14.25 -12.65
N HIS A 223 -3.78 -15.51 -12.99
CA HIS A 223 -5.07 -16.15 -12.72
C HIS A 223 -5.10 -16.91 -11.39
N SER A 224 -3.99 -16.99 -10.67
CA SER A 224 -3.91 -17.78 -9.44
C SER A 224 -3.19 -17.02 -8.33
N PRO A 225 -3.72 -17.06 -7.09
CA PRO A 225 -3.07 -16.41 -5.96
C PRO A 225 -1.78 -17.13 -5.61
N ILE A 226 -0.71 -16.33 -5.47
CA ILE A 226 0.62 -16.81 -5.13
C ILE A 226 0.96 -16.30 -3.73
N TRP A 227 1.48 -17.21 -2.90
CA TRP A 227 2.03 -16.84 -1.61
C TRP A 227 3.34 -16.06 -1.79
N GLN A 228 3.39 -14.86 -1.22
CA GLN A 228 4.58 -14.02 -1.18
C GLN A 228 5.01 -13.77 0.26
N PHE A 229 6.24 -14.19 0.58
CA PHE A 229 6.90 -13.85 1.84
C PHE A 229 7.48 -12.44 1.76
N ASN A 230 7.27 -11.63 2.80
CA ASN A 230 7.73 -10.24 2.85
C ASN A 230 7.34 -9.44 1.59
N ALA A 231 6.10 -9.61 1.15
CA ALA A 231 5.62 -9.05 -0.11
C ALA A 231 5.77 -7.53 -0.16
N ASN A 232 6.22 -7.05 -1.32
CA ASN A 232 6.17 -5.65 -1.68
C ASN A 232 5.33 -5.56 -2.97
N PRO A 233 4.17 -4.87 -2.95
CA PRO A 233 3.25 -4.86 -4.08
C PRO A 233 3.79 -4.11 -5.31
N GLN A 234 5.03 -3.60 -5.28
CA GLN A 234 5.62 -2.83 -6.38
C GLN A 234 5.69 -3.62 -7.69
N ASP A 235 5.81 -4.95 -7.62
CA ASP A 235 5.88 -5.81 -8.79
C ASP A 235 4.49 -6.10 -9.37
N ASP A 236 3.44 -5.94 -8.57
CA ASP A 236 2.02 -6.13 -8.94
C ASP A 236 1.31 -4.79 -9.22
N VAL A 237 1.94 -3.68 -8.86
CA VAL A 237 1.44 -2.32 -9.07
C VAL A 237 2.23 -1.62 -10.18
N ILE A 238 1.58 -0.76 -10.96
CA ILE A 238 2.27 0.05 -11.96
C ILE A 238 2.90 1.26 -11.28
N ALA A 239 4.22 1.40 -11.47
CA ALA A 239 4.93 2.58 -11.02
C ALA A 239 4.48 3.80 -11.85
N TYR A 240 3.85 4.76 -11.19
CA TYR A 240 3.38 6.01 -11.81
C TYR A 240 4.49 6.83 -12.48
N ARG A 241 5.75 6.62 -12.04
CA ARG A 241 6.96 7.27 -12.53
C ARG A 241 8.17 6.36 -12.50
N LYS A 242 9.09 6.61 -13.42
CA LYS A 242 10.42 6.00 -13.42
C LYS A 242 11.39 6.82 -12.57
N TYR A 243 11.99 6.20 -11.55
CA TYR A 243 13.00 6.83 -10.69
C TYR A 243 14.40 6.38 -11.05
N ALA A 244 15.40 7.24 -10.78
CA ALA A 244 16.79 6.95 -11.12
C ALA A 244 17.47 5.94 -10.19
N GLY A 245 16.98 5.84 -8.96
CA GLY A 245 17.38 4.80 -8.02
C GLY A 245 16.37 3.66 -8.01
N LEU A 246 16.88 2.44 -7.97
CA LEU A 246 16.18 1.37 -7.25
C LEU A 246 16.04 1.81 -5.79
N HIS A 247 14.97 1.36 -5.12
CA HIS A 247 14.55 1.67 -3.75
C HIS A 247 15.67 2.20 -2.84
N PRO A 248 15.42 3.23 -2.01
CA PRO A 248 16.39 3.69 -1.01
C PRO A 248 17.07 2.46 -0.39
N PRO A 249 18.40 2.34 -0.46
CA PRO A 249 19.12 1.12 -0.15
C PRO A 249 19.01 0.90 1.35
N SER A 250 17.87 0.34 1.79
CA SER A 250 17.46 0.02 3.15
C SER A 250 15.91 -0.04 3.35
N SER A 251 15.09 0.53 2.47
CA SER A 251 13.62 0.51 2.62
C SER A 251 12.96 -0.84 2.30
N LYS A 252 11.99 -1.28 3.12
CA LYS A 252 11.10 -2.43 2.80
C LYS A 252 10.25 -2.18 1.56
N PHE A 253 9.63 -1.00 1.52
CA PHE A 253 8.70 -0.59 0.48
C PHE A 253 9.34 0.48 -0.40
N ALA A 254 8.83 0.66 -1.61
CA ALA A 254 9.25 1.72 -2.50
C ALA A 254 8.62 3.05 -2.08
N VAL A 255 9.24 3.77 -1.14
CA VAL A 255 8.75 5.07 -0.64
C VAL A 255 8.45 6.06 -1.77
N GLN A 256 9.31 6.07 -2.80
CA GLN A 256 9.18 6.89 -4.00
C GLN A 256 7.87 6.65 -4.78
N HIS A 257 7.29 5.44 -4.68
CA HIS A 257 5.96 5.15 -5.21
C HIS A 257 4.86 5.60 -4.24
N ALA A 258 5.01 5.38 -2.94
CA ALA A 258 4.02 5.78 -1.93
C ALA A 258 3.79 7.30 -1.86
N VAL A 259 4.82 8.11 -2.11
CA VAL A 259 4.66 9.58 -2.14
C VAL A 259 3.80 10.06 -3.31
N ASN A 260 3.76 9.34 -4.44
CA ASN A 260 3.13 9.80 -5.69
C ASN A 260 1.97 8.94 -6.19
N PHE A 261 1.70 7.79 -5.55
CA PHE A 261 0.69 6.85 -6.03
C PHE A 261 -0.15 6.29 -4.88
N GLU A 262 -1.39 6.78 -4.79
CA GLU A 262 -2.33 6.51 -3.70
C GLU A 262 -2.63 5.03 -3.54
N MET A 263 -2.87 4.28 -4.63
CA MET A 263 -3.16 2.85 -4.54
C MET A 263 -1.99 2.07 -3.92
N TYR A 264 -0.74 2.36 -4.32
CA TYR A 264 0.43 1.72 -3.70
C TYR A 264 0.55 2.06 -2.22
N GLN A 265 0.39 3.35 -1.87
CA GLN A 265 0.37 3.82 -0.49
C GLN A 265 -0.69 3.09 0.33
N SER A 266 -1.93 3.02 -0.16
CA SER A 266 -3.05 2.34 0.50
C SER A 266 -2.78 0.85 0.75
N ILE A 267 -2.17 0.13 -0.19
CA ILE A 267 -1.82 -1.29 -0.01
C ILE A 267 -0.78 -1.45 1.11
N ILE A 268 0.33 -0.70 1.06
CA ILE A 268 1.40 -0.84 2.06
C ILE A 268 1.01 -0.33 3.44
N GLU A 269 0.10 0.64 3.54
CA GLU A 269 -0.44 1.11 4.82
C GLU A 269 -1.52 0.18 5.39
N GLN A 270 -2.23 -0.56 4.53
CA GLN A 270 -3.17 -1.59 4.93
C GLN A 270 -2.44 -2.85 5.42
N TYR A 271 -1.33 -3.19 4.79
CA TYR A 271 -0.49 -4.35 5.08
C TYR A 271 0.98 -3.95 5.32
N PRO A 272 1.26 -3.17 6.38
CA PRO A 272 2.61 -2.65 6.66
C PRO A 272 3.62 -3.76 6.98
N TYR A 273 3.12 -4.92 7.39
CA TYR A 273 3.88 -6.15 7.52
C TYR A 273 2.98 -7.38 7.34
N SER A 274 3.63 -8.53 7.13
CA SER A 274 3.00 -9.85 7.09
C SER A 274 3.54 -10.68 8.26
N GLU A 275 2.66 -11.32 9.04
CA GLU A 275 3.09 -12.23 10.11
C GLU A 275 3.74 -13.51 9.56
N ASP A 276 3.28 -13.96 8.40
CA ASP A 276 3.86 -15.06 7.62
C ASP A 276 3.97 -14.61 6.14
N GLN A 277 2.91 -14.81 5.37
CA GLN A 277 2.85 -14.53 3.94
C GLN A 277 1.54 -13.81 3.60
N VAL A 278 1.49 -13.22 2.41
CA VAL A 278 0.24 -12.74 1.80
C VAL A 278 0.01 -13.44 0.47
N LEU A 279 -1.24 -13.68 0.12
CA LEU A 279 -1.63 -14.15 -1.19
C LEU A 279 -1.84 -12.93 -2.09
N ILE A 280 -1.19 -12.89 -3.25
CA ILE A 280 -1.34 -11.78 -4.19
C ILE A 280 -1.74 -12.30 -5.57
N VAL A 281 -2.66 -11.56 -6.19
CA VAL A 281 -3.06 -11.67 -7.59
C VAL A 281 -2.99 -10.28 -8.22
N GLY A 282 -2.34 -10.16 -9.37
CA GLY A 282 -2.21 -8.90 -10.09
C GLY A 282 -2.77 -8.98 -11.51
N TYR A 283 -3.40 -7.88 -11.93
CA TYR A 283 -3.80 -7.58 -13.30
C TYR A 283 -3.21 -6.24 -13.71
N LYS A 284 -2.57 -6.22 -14.87
CA LYS A 284 -2.02 -5.01 -15.48
C LYS A 284 -2.40 -5.00 -16.94
N GLU A 285 -2.96 -3.90 -17.39
CA GLU A 285 -3.30 -3.66 -18.78
C GLU A 285 -2.75 -2.31 -19.21
N TYR A 286 -2.05 -2.33 -20.32
CA TYR A 286 -1.65 -1.14 -21.03
C TYR A 286 -2.55 -0.98 -22.25
N GLU A 287 -3.23 0.16 -22.35
CA GLU A 287 -4.19 0.43 -23.42
C GLU A 287 -3.62 1.37 -24.49
N GLY A 288 -2.73 2.27 -24.11
CA GLY A 288 -2.10 3.16 -25.08
C GLY A 288 -1.28 4.30 -24.45
N ARG A 289 -0.88 5.23 -25.32
CA ARG A 289 -0.14 6.43 -24.94
C ARG A 289 -0.50 7.62 -25.81
N ALA A 290 -0.46 8.81 -25.23
CA ALA A 290 -0.61 10.08 -25.94
C ALA A 290 0.67 10.90 -25.76
N GLY A 291 1.17 11.45 -26.87
CA GLY A 291 2.12 12.55 -26.80
C GLY A 291 1.40 13.81 -26.32
N LEU A 292 2.01 14.55 -25.40
CA LEU A 292 1.41 15.76 -24.84
C LEU A 292 1.81 17.03 -25.59
N ILE A 293 2.69 16.93 -26.61
CA ILE A 293 3.34 18.09 -27.23
C ILE A 293 3.26 18.02 -28.76
N ASP A 294 2.24 18.68 -29.31
CA ASP A 294 2.22 19.18 -30.69
C ASP A 294 2.62 20.66 -30.72
N LEU A 295 3.72 21.02 -30.03
CA LEU A 295 4.25 22.39 -30.09
C LEU A 295 4.93 22.64 -31.44
N SER A 296 4.57 23.76 -32.06
CA SER A 296 5.27 24.32 -33.20
C SER A 296 6.73 24.64 -32.84
N ARG A 297 7.56 24.76 -33.87
CA ARG A 297 8.98 25.14 -33.69
C ARG A 297 9.13 26.47 -32.95
N ASP A 298 8.29 27.45 -33.26
CA ASP A 298 8.38 28.79 -32.69
C ASP A 298 8.01 28.78 -31.19
N GLU A 299 7.02 27.98 -30.80
CA GLU A 299 6.67 27.81 -29.38
C GLU A 299 7.81 27.15 -28.60
N ARG A 300 8.42 26.09 -29.15
CA ARG A 300 9.59 25.44 -28.52
C ARG A 300 10.74 26.42 -28.31
N LEU A 301 11.01 27.26 -29.31
CA LEU A 301 12.05 28.29 -29.23
C LEU A 301 11.70 29.38 -28.21
N ALA A 302 10.44 29.78 -28.10
CA ALA A 302 9.99 30.75 -27.10
C ALA A 302 10.15 30.22 -25.67
N ILE A 303 9.79 28.96 -25.44
CA ILE A 303 9.95 28.30 -24.13
C ILE A 303 11.43 28.21 -23.76
N ASP A 304 12.30 27.82 -24.71
CA ASP A 304 13.74 27.75 -24.45
C ASP A 304 14.36 29.14 -24.22
N ALA A 305 13.87 30.18 -24.90
CA ALA A 305 14.29 31.56 -24.65
C ALA A 305 13.91 32.02 -23.23
N GLU A 306 12.68 31.77 -22.77
CA GLU A 306 12.27 32.09 -21.39
C GLU A 306 13.13 31.35 -20.36
N ARG A 307 13.40 30.05 -20.61
CA ARG A 307 14.27 29.23 -19.75
C ARG A 307 15.68 29.80 -19.65
N LEU A 308 16.23 30.30 -20.75
CA LEU A 308 17.58 30.87 -20.79
C LEU A 308 17.64 32.29 -20.20
N GLU A 309 16.55 33.05 -20.24
CA GLU A 309 16.48 34.41 -19.70
C GLU A 309 16.54 34.42 -18.16
N ASN A 310 15.76 33.56 -17.50
CA ASN A 310 15.80 33.41 -16.04
C ASN A 310 15.56 31.95 -15.62
N PRO A 311 16.61 31.12 -15.55
CA PRO A 311 16.49 29.70 -15.24
C PRO A 311 15.86 29.41 -13.86
N GLU A 312 16.16 30.23 -12.85
CA GLU A 312 15.63 30.04 -11.49
C GLU A 312 14.12 30.28 -11.47
N LEU A 313 13.67 31.38 -12.07
CA LEU A 313 12.25 31.68 -12.22
C LEU A 313 11.53 30.65 -13.10
N PHE A 314 12.18 30.19 -14.18
CA PHE A 314 11.63 29.17 -15.05
C PHE A 314 11.43 27.84 -14.32
N SER A 315 12.43 27.37 -13.57
CA SER A 315 12.32 26.15 -12.75
C SER A 315 11.24 26.32 -11.67
N LEU A 316 11.13 27.50 -11.05
CA LEU A 316 10.06 27.81 -10.11
C LEU A 316 8.67 27.76 -10.75
N LYS A 317 8.52 28.22 -12.00
CA LYS A 317 7.24 28.17 -12.74
C LYS A 317 6.91 26.76 -13.22
N TYR A 318 7.84 26.13 -13.96
CA TYR A 318 7.56 24.98 -14.81
C TYR A 318 8.23 23.68 -14.35
N GLY A 319 9.23 23.76 -13.47
CA GLY A 319 10.14 22.66 -13.12
C GLY A 319 11.27 22.47 -14.14
N ASP A 320 12.04 21.39 -13.98
CA ASP A 320 13.20 21.08 -14.83
C ASP A 320 12.89 20.11 -15.98
N GLN A 321 11.70 19.51 -15.96
CA GLN A 321 11.22 18.57 -16.96
C GLN A 321 9.88 19.01 -17.56
N TYR A 322 9.49 18.42 -18.68
CA TYR A 322 8.16 18.47 -19.26
C TYR A 322 7.63 17.04 -19.43
N ILE A 323 6.30 16.87 -19.43
CA ILE A 323 5.72 15.57 -19.75
C ILE A 323 5.72 15.40 -21.27
N ASN A 324 6.47 14.41 -21.74
CA ASN A 324 6.58 14.08 -23.16
C ASN A 324 5.40 13.22 -23.61
N GLU A 325 5.12 12.16 -22.85
CA GLU A 325 4.06 11.19 -23.13
C GLU A 325 3.35 10.81 -21.83
N ILE A 326 2.08 10.44 -21.95
CA ILE A 326 1.32 9.77 -20.90
C ILE A 326 0.89 8.41 -21.39
N HIS A 327 0.93 7.45 -20.48
CA HIS A 327 0.56 6.07 -20.73
C HIS A 327 -0.72 5.79 -19.94
N TYR A 328 -1.71 5.21 -20.60
CA TYR A 328 -3.01 4.90 -20.02
C TYR A 328 -3.30 3.41 -20.04
N GLY A 329 -4.09 2.99 -19.07
CA GLY A 329 -4.51 1.62 -18.91
C GLY A 329 -5.09 1.39 -17.52
N LYS A 330 -4.98 0.16 -17.05
CA LYS A 330 -5.67 -0.28 -15.83
C LYS A 330 -4.81 -1.22 -15.01
N ASN A 331 -4.88 -1.09 -13.69
CA ASN A 331 -4.18 -1.99 -12.77
C ASN A 331 -5.09 -2.37 -11.60
N LEU A 332 -5.14 -3.65 -11.30
CA LEU A 332 -5.91 -4.24 -10.21
C LEU A 332 -5.02 -5.23 -9.47
N VAL A 333 -5.09 -5.21 -8.14
CA VAL A 333 -4.36 -6.12 -7.26
C VAL A 333 -5.32 -6.64 -6.19
N VAL A 334 -5.37 -7.95 -6.01
CA VAL A 334 -6.09 -8.58 -4.91
C VAL A 334 -5.08 -9.12 -3.91
N VAL A 335 -5.25 -8.75 -2.64
CA VAL A 335 -4.39 -9.19 -1.53
C VAL A 335 -5.23 -9.95 -0.52
N GLY A 336 -4.86 -11.21 -0.27
CA GLY A 336 -5.34 -12.02 0.84
C GLY A 336 -4.31 -12.01 1.97
N ALA A 337 -4.70 -11.55 3.16
CA ALA A 337 -3.79 -11.39 4.29
C ALA A 337 -4.27 -12.16 5.52
N LEU A 338 -3.31 -12.78 6.21
CA LEU A 338 -3.52 -13.49 7.47
C LEU A 338 -2.84 -12.75 8.62
N ARG A 339 -3.48 -12.75 9.79
CA ARG A 339 -2.96 -12.19 11.05
C ARG A 339 -3.44 -12.99 12.24
N ASN A 340 -2.82 -12.77 13.40
CA ASN A 340 -3.03 -13.57 14.60
C ASN A 340 -2.77 -15.06 14.32
N MET A 341 -1.71 -15.35 13.56
CA MET A 341 -1.38 -16.71 13.13
C MET A 341 -0.95 -17.58 14.32
N PRO A 342 -1.33 -18.87 14.35
CA PRO A 342 -0.84 -19.80 15.37
C PRO A 342 0.67 -19.98 15.24
N THR A 343 1.34 -20.36 16.32
CA THR A 343 2.81 -20.54 16.30
C THR A 343 3.24 -21.94 15.87
N HIS A 344 2.35 -22.93 15.95
CA HIS A 344 2.66 -24.31 15.61
C HIS A 344 2.69 -24.53 14.09
N VAL A 345 3.78 -25.09 13.57
CA VAL A 345 3.99 -25.23 12.10
C VAL A 345 2.87 -25.99 11.39
N THR A 346 2.34 -27.06 12.00
CA THR A 346 1.20 -27.82 11.43
C THR A 346 -0.06 -26.97 11.35
N ALA A 347 -0.31 -26.11 12.34
CA ALA A 347 -1.47 -25.22 12.35
C ALA A 347 -1.31 -24.13 11.28
N ILE A 348 -0.12 -23.54 11.15
CA ILE A 348 0.23 -22.57 10.10
C ILE A 348 -0.04 -23.17 8.72
N ASN A 349 0.51 -24.36 8.43
CA ASN A 349 0.34 -25.02 7.14
C ASN A 349 -1.13 -25.29 6.82
N GLN A 350 -1.90 -25.76 7.82
CA GLN A 350 -3.33 -26.00 7.65
C GLN A 350 -4.11 -24.71 7.37
N VAL A 351 -3.84 -23.64 8.13
CA VAL A 351 -4.47 -22.33 7.92
C VAL A 351 -4.11 -21.77 6.53
N ASN A 352 -2.85 -21.85 6.11
CA ASN A 352 -2.41 -21.35 4.80
C ASN A 352 -3.10 -22.09 3.64
N GLU A 353 -3.23 -23.42 3.72
CA GLU A 353 -3.95 -24.18 2.69
C GLU A 353 -5.44 -23.80 2.63
N ILE A 354 -6.08 -23.65 3.79
CA ILE A 354 -7.49 -23.23 3.86
C ILE A 354 -7.67 -21.80 3.34
N ALA A 355 -6.81 -20.86 3.72
CA ALA A 355 -6.84 -19.48 3.25
C ALA A 355 -6.67 -19.38 1.73
N LYS A 356 -5.78 -20.20 1.15
CA LYS A 356 -5.60 -20.29 -0.30
C LYS A 356 -6.84 -20.83 -1.00
N LYS A 357 -7.46 -21.89 -0.48
CA LYS A 357 -8.76 -22.38 -0.98
C LYS A 357 -9.83 -21.29 -0.87
N ARG A 358 -9.90 -20.58 0.26
CA ARG A 358 -10.87 -19.52 0.48
C ARG A 358 -10.70 -18.35 -0.48
N MET A 359 -9.46 -17.94 -0.76
CA MET A 359 -9.20 -16.92 -1.76
C MET A 359 -9.61 -17.40 -3.17
N ASN A 360 -9.32 -18.66 -3.53
CA ASN A 360 -9.81 -19.22 -4.80
C ASN A 360 -11.34 -19.26 -4.89
N ASP A 361 -12.03 -19.58 -3.79
CA ASP A 361 -13.50 -19.53 -3.75
C ASP A 361 -14.04 -18.13 -4.02
N ILE A 362 -13.40 -17.12 -3.43
CA ILE A 362 -13.75 -15.70 -3.65
C ILE A 362 -13.46 -15.30 -5.10
N LEU A 363 -12.35 -15.74 -5.69
CA LEU A 363 -11.96 -15.31 -7.05
C LEU A 363 -12.66 -16.08 -8.17
N SER A 364 -13.03 -17.34 -7.94
CA SER A 364 -13.51 -18.24 -9.00
C SER A 364 -14.88 -18.87 -8.74
N GLY A 365 -15.47 -18.68 -7.55
CA GLY A 365 -16.76 -19.29 -7.19
C GLY A 365 -16.70 -20.83 -7.04
N SER A 366 -15.52 -21.39 -6.78
CA SER A 366 -15.29 -22.85 -6.80
C SER A 366 -15.84 -23.63 -5.59
N ASN A 367 -16.23 -22.95 -4.50
CA ASN A 367 -16.81 -23.53 -3.28
C ASN A 367 -16.01 -24.73 -2.73
N LEU A 368 -14.71 -24.54 -2.52
CA LEU A 368 -13.72 -25.53 -2.11
C LEU A 368 -13.54 -25.65 -0.60
N VAL A 369 -14.03 -24.68 0.20
CA VAL A 369 -13.86 -24.66 1.65
C VAL A 369 -15.09 -25.24 2.36
N SER A 370 -14.86 -26.25 3.21
CA SER A 370 -15.89 -26.85 4.06
C SER A 370 -16.18 -26.03 5.33
N ASP A 371 -17.32 -26.27 5.98
CA ASP A 371 -17.68 -25.61 7.25
C ASP A 371 -16.60 -25.82 8.34
N HIS A 372 -16.04 -27.02 8.43
CA HIS A 372 -14.96 -27.32 9.38
C HIS A 372 -13.67 -26.56 9.06
N GLU A 373 -13.35 -26.38 7.78
CA GLU A 373 -12.19 -25.57 7.37
C GLU A 373 -12.43 -24.08 7.66
N MET A 374 -13.66 -23.59 7.47
CA MET A 374 -14.03 -22.22 7.88
C MET A 374 -13.88 -22.02 9.39
N GLU A 375 -14.32 -22.96 10.23
CA GLU A 375 -14.11 -22.91 11.68
C GLU A 375 -12.62 -22.83 12.07
N ILE A 376 -11.73 -23.44 11.26
CA ILE A 376 -10.28 -23.34 11.46
C ILE A 376 -9.78 -21.96 11.03
N LEU A 377 -10.23 -21.45 9.88
CA LEU A 377 -9.84 -20.14 9.36
C LEU A 377 -10.30 -19.00 10.28
N ASP A 378 -11.47 -19.12 10.90
CA ASP A 378 -12.03 -18.12 11.81
C ASP A 378 -11.24 -17.96 13.13
N LYS A 379 -10.29 -18.87 13.41
CA LYS A 379 -9.37 -18.75 14.55
C LYS A 379 -8.31 -17.67 14.33
N VAL A 380 -8.05 -17.32 13.07
CA VAL A 380 -7.13 -16.28 12.66
C VAL A 380 -7.91 -15.15 12.00
N TRP A 381 -7.28 -13.99 11.86
CA TRP A 381 -7.87 -12.92 11.06
C TRP A 381 -7.48 -13.16 9.59
N PHE A 382 -8.46 -13.31 8.72
CA PHE A 382 -8.27 -13.44 7.28
C PHE A 382 -9.14 -12.42 6.53
N GLU A 383 -8.52 -11.63 5.66
CA GLU A 383 -9.19 -10.64 4.83
C GLU A 383 -8.67 -10.71 3.41
N VAL A 384 -9.58 -10.59 2.44
CA VAL A 384 -9.25 -10.41 1.03
C VAL A 384 -9.70 -9.02 0.61
N LYS A 385 -8.81 -8.22 0.04
CA LYS A 385 -9.13 -6.89 -0.50
C LYS A 385 -8.70 -6.76 -1.95
N LEU A 386 -9.53 -6.10 -2.75
CA LEU A 386 -9.23 -5.68 -4.11
C LEU A 386 -8.91 -4.20 -4.13
N PHE A 387 -7.77 -3.86 -4.70
CA PHE A 387 -7.32 -2.50 -4.97
C PHE A 387 -7.24 -2.32 -6.48
N SER A 388 -7.55 -1.14 -6.98
CA SER A 388 -7.29 -0.82 -8.38
C SER A 388 -7.00 0.65 -8.58
N THR A 389 -6.57 1.01 -9.78
CA THR A 389 -6.40 2.42 -10.19
C THR A 389 -7.72 3.16 -10.15
N PHE A 390 -8.85 2.48 -10.36
CA PHE A 390 -10.17 3.09 -10.30
C PHE A 390 -10.42 3.74 -8.94
N LYS A 391 -10.70 5.03 -8.94
CA LYS A 391 -10.82 5.89 -7.75
C LYS A 391 -11.54 5.27 -6.55
N ASN A 392 -12.72 4.67 -6.76
CA ASN A 392 -13.54 4.10 -5.69
C ASN A 392 -12.94 2.82 -5.06
N GLN A 393 -11.93 2.24 -5.71
CA GLN A 393 -11.27 1.00 -5.31
C GLN A 393 -9.83 1.23 -4.82
N ARG A 394 -9.29 2.45 -4.91
CA ARG A 394 -7.91 2.78 -4.49
C ARG A 394 -7.62 2.46 -3.02
N ASN A 395 -8.62 2.61 -2.15
CA ASN A 395 -8.51 2.32 -0.71
C ASN A 395 -8.83 0.86 -0.33
N GLY A 396 -9.15 0.03 -1.33
CA GLY A 396 -9.41 -1.39 -1.15
C GLY A 396 -10.87 -1.70 -0.80
N ILE A 397 -11.49 -2.62 -1.55
CA ILE A 397 -12.81 -3.18 -1.25
C ILE A 397 -12.63 -4.56 -0.63
N VAL A 398 -13.28 -4.81 0.51
CA VAL A 398 -13.27 -6.14 1.16
C VAL A 398 -14.13 -7.11 0.34
N LEU A 399 -13.54 -8.23 -0.04
CA LEU A 399 -14.21 -9.31 -0.75
C LEU A 399 -14.56 -10.44 0.22
N LYS A 400 -15.84 -10.81 0.29
CA LYS A 400 -16.32 -11.93 1.13
C LYS A 400 -16.86 -13.08 0.29
N SER A 401 -17.09 -12.85 -1.00
CA SER A 401 -17.72 -13.81 -1.90
C SER A 401 -17.29 -13.60 -3.35
N PHE A 402 -17.59 -14.58 -4.19
CA PHE A 402 -17.45 -14.45 -5.64
C PHE A 402 -18.29 -13.31 -6.23
N ASN A 403 -19.49 -13.07 -5.69
CA ASN A 403 -20.33 -11.96 -6.14
C ASN A 403 -19.68 -10.59 -5.86
N ASP A 404 -19.00 -10.43 -4.71
CA ASP A 404 -18.27 -9.19 -4.41
C ASP A 404 -17.12 -8.98 -5.40
N TYR A 405 -16.38 -10.06 -5.70
CA TYR A 405 -15.28 -10.02 -6.66
C TYR A 405 -15.78 -9.72 -8.08
N GLU A 406 -16.83 -10.39 -8.55
CA GLU A 406 -17.44 -10.17 -9.86
C GLU A 406 -17.94 -8.73 -10.00
N THR A 407 -18.64 -8.20 -8.99
CA THR A 407 -19.13 -6.82 -8.98
C THR A 407 -17.97 -5.82 -9.05
N ALA A 408 -16.98 -5.95 -8.18
CA ALA A 408 -15.83 -5.03 -8.15
C ALA A 408 -14.99 -5.11 -9.44
N THR A 409 -14.83 -6.31 -10.01
CA THR A 409 -14.10 -6.51 -11.27
C THR A 409 -14.88 -5.92 -12.45
N GLN A 410 -16.21 -6.05 -12.47
CA GLN A 410 -17.04 -5.46 -13.51
C GLN A 410 -16.99 -3.92 -13.46
N GLU A 411 -17.07 -3.32 -12.27
CA GLU A 411 -16.88 -1.87 -12.09
C GLU A 411 -15.51 -1.40 -12.62
N PHE A 412 -14.46 -2.18 -12.40
CA PHE A 412 -13.12 -1.90 -12.91
C PHE A 412 -13.02 -2.04 -14.44
N ILE A 413 -13.68 -3.05 -15.02
CA ILE A 413 -13.75 -3.25 -16.47
C ILE A 413 -14.52 -2.11 -17.14
N ASP A 414 -15.62 -1.67 -16.53
CA ASP A 414 -16.49 -0.61 -17.06
C ASP A 414 -15.93 0.80 -16.84
N ALA A 415 -14.98 0.97 -15.92
CA ALA A 415 -14.32 2.26 -15.68
C ALA A 415 -13.49 2.70 -16.90
N GLU A 416 -13.42 4.00 -17.13
CA GLU A 416 -12.51 4.57 -18.14
C GLU A 416 -11.04 4.31 -17.75
N PRO A 417 -10.13 4.13 -18.73
CA PRO A 417 -8.71 3.97 -18.45
C PRO A 417 -8.15 5.22 -17.78
N GLU A 418 -7.29 5.03 -16.79
CA GLU A 418 -6.62 6.13 -16.10
C GLU A 418 -5.19 6.28 -16.62
N ILE A 419 -4.59 7.45 -16.39
CA ILE A 419 -3.14 7.61 -16.56
C ILE A 419 -2.47 6.67 -15.56
N ILE A 420 -1.65 5.75 -16.05
CA ILE A 420 -0.93 4.77 -15.22
C ILE A 420 0.56 5.10 -15.13
N GLN A 421 1.09 5.91 -16.05
CA GLN A 421 2.47 6.37 -16.01
C GLN A 421 2.70 7.66 -16.81
N TYR A 422 3.54 8.54 -16.26
CA TYR A 422 4.04 9.73 -16.94
C TYR A 422 5.46 9.50 -17.48
N GLU A 423 5.71 9.91 -18.72
CA GLU A 423 7.05 9.96 -19.32
C GLU A 423 7.57 11.41 -19.34
N TYR A 424 8.68 11.65 -18.66
CA TYR A 424 9.30 12.97 -18.58
C TYR A 424 10.50 13.10 -19.53
N LYS A 425 10.73 14.33 -20.01
CA LYS A 425 11.96 14.77 -20.66
C LYS A 425 12.38 16.12 -20.10
N LYS A 426 13.68 16.38 -20.04
CA LYS A 426 14.19 17.70 -19.66
C LYS A 426 13.89 18.75 -20.72
N PHE A 427 13.65 19.99 -20.28
CA PHE A 427 13.46 21.12 -21.18
C PHE A 427 14.63 21.39 -22.13
N GLU A 428 15.85 21.06 -21.71
CA GLU A 428 17.04 21.20 -22.56
C GLU A 428 16.96 20.38 -23.86
N HIS A 429 16.07 19.37 -23.91
CA HIS A 429 15.82 18.53 -25.08
C HIS A 429 14.60 18.98 -25.90
N LEU A 430 13.90 20.06 -25.52
CA LEU A 430 12.66 20.48 -26.18
C LEU A 430 12.90 20.95 -27.64
N VAL A 431 14.04 21.58 -27.88
CA VAL A 431 14.42 22.22 -29.16
C VAL A 431 15.36 21.32 -30.00
N GLN A 432 15.83 20.19 -29.45
CA GLN A 432 16.81 19.30 -30.10
C GLN A 432 16.20 18.42 -31.20
#